data_AF-A0A382AST1-F1
#
_entry.id   AF-A0A382AST1-F1
#
_cell.length_a   1.000
_cell.length_b   1.000
_cell.length_c   1.000
_cell.angle_alpha   90.00
_cell.angle_beta   90.00
_cell.angle_gamma   90.00
#
_symmetry.space_group_name_H-M   'P 1'
#
loop_
_entity.id
_entity.type
_entity.pdbx_description
1 polymer ?
#
loop_
_entity_poly.entity_id
_entity_poly.type
_entity_poly.pdbx_seq_one_letter_code
_entity_poly.pdbx_strand_id
1 'polypeptide(L)'
;MTILGWESKYREILKEFGYSRKKDSQSCKLLDSLLPNKIKTAKIKELIENKPVFVVGAGPSLQSCIPILKKYSKITKIVADGATRALVKNNLKANIVVTDLDGDITVLKRVGRTNTIMVVHAHGDNAKKLYLVKNFKNCIGTTQTKPLGNIHNFGGFTDGDR
;
A
#
# COMPACT_ATOMS: atom_id res chain seq x y z
N MET A 1 11.21 -5.13 -9.95
CA MET A 1 11.31 -6.57 -10.24
C MET A 1 10.30 -7.26 -9.35
N THR A 2 9.49 -8.19 -9.87
CA THR A 2 8.57 -8.99 -9.07
C THR A 2 9.36 -10.08 -8.35
N ILE A 3 8.99 -10.41 -7.10
CA ILE A 3 9.62 -11.52 -6.37
C ILE A 3 9.50 -12.84 -7.18
N LEU A 4 10.56 -13.64 -7.17
CA LEU A 4 10.59 -14.92 -7.90
C LEU A 4 9.52 -15.87 -7.36
N GLY A 5 8.88 -16.63 -8.26
CA GLY A 5 7.80 -17.57 -7.90
C GLY A 5 6.41 -16.94 -7.70
N TRP A 6 6.30 -15.60 -7.70
CA TRP A 6 5.04 -14.91 -7.41
C TRP A 6 3.88 -15.32 -8.33
N GLU A 7 4.10 -15.38 -9.64
CA GLU A 7 3.04 -15.72 -10.61
C GLU A 7 2.48 -17.14 -10.36
N SER A 8 3.30 -18.08 -9.91
CA SER A 8 2.84 -19.42 -9.53
C SER A 8 1.96 -19.34 -8.29
N LYS A 9 2.44 -18.65 -7.24
CA LYS A 9 1.70 -18.52 -5.99
C LYS A 9 0.38 -17.78 -6.18
N TYR A 10 0.37 -16.73 -6.99
CA TYR A 10 -0.84 -16.01 -7.34
C TYR A 10 -1.88 -16.91 -8.02
N ARG A 11 -1.47 -17.79 -8.96
CA ARG A 11 -2.39 -18.75 -9.59
C ARG A 11 -2.98 -19.75 -8.62
N GLU A 12 -2.20 -20.21 -7.64
CA GLU A 12 -2.71 -21.07 -6.56
C GLU A 12 -3.80 -20.35 -5.76
N ILE A 13 -3.55 -19.11 -5.34
CA ILE A 13 -4.53 -18.29 -4.60
C ILE A 13 -5.81 -18.10 -5.43
N LEU A 14 -5.69 -17.78 -6.72
CA LEU A 14 -6.88 -17.64 -7.59
C LEU A 14 -7.70 -18.93 -7.64
N LYS A 15 -7.05 -20.10 -7.72
CA LYS A 15 -7.71 -21.40 -7.77
C LYS A 15 -8.37 -21.75 -6.44
N GLU A 16 -7.68 -21.50 -5.33
CA GLU A 16 -8.14 -21.84 -3.97
C GLU A 16 -9.35 -21.01 -3.55
N PHE A 17 -9.33 -19.71 -3.82
CA PHE A 17 -10.38 -18.78 -3.39
C PHE A 17 -11.40 -18.46 -4.48
N GLY A 18 -11.23 -18.95 -5.71
CA GLY A 18 -12.13 -18.67 -6.83
C GLY A 18 -12.07 -17.22 -7.34
N TYR A 19 -11.00 -16.49 -7.05
CA TYR A 19 -10.84 -15.11 -7.49
C TYR A 19 -10.65 -14.99 -9.00
N SER A 20 -11.08 -13.87 -9.57
CA SER A 20 -11.03 -13.64 -11.01
C SER A 20 -9.82 -12.81 -11.41
N ARG A 21 -8.85 -13.45 -12.09
CA ARG A 21 -7.71 -12.76 -12.72
C ARG A 21 -8.14 -11.60 -13.63
N LYS A 22 -9.28 -11.77 -14.32
CA LYS A 22 -9.84 -10.75 -15.21
C LYS A 22 -10.26 -9.51 -14.41
N LYS A 23 -10.93 -9.69 -13.27
CA LYS A 23 -11.30 -8.58 -12.38
C LYS A 23 -10.06 -7.87 -11.83
N ASP A 24 -9.05 -8.60 -11.38
CA ASP A 24 -7.79 -8.01 -10.91
C ASP A 24 -7.11 -7.18 -12.01
N SER A 25 -7.08 -7.70 -13.24
CA SER A 25 -6.50 -6.99 -14.40
C SER A 25 -7.30 -5.75 -14.79
N GLN A 26 -8.63 -5.78 -14.63
CA GLN A 26 -9.50 -4.62 -14.84
C GLN A 26 -9.28 -3.55 -13.78
N SER A 27 -9.13 -3.93 -12.51
CA SER A 27 -8.77 -3.00 -11.43
C SER A 27 -7.40 -2.38 -11.64
N CYS A 28 -6.41 -3.14 -12.11
CA CYS A 28 -5.09 -2.64 -12.49
C CYS A 28 -5.18 -1.54 -13.56
N LYS A 29 -5.93 -1.80 -14.65
CA LYS A 29 -6.20 -0.80 -15.70
C LYS A 29 -6.89 0.45 -15.17
N LEU A 30 -7.89 0.27 -14.31
CA LEU A 30 -8.62 1.38 -13.70
C LEU A 30 -7.70 2.23 -12.83
N LEU A 31 -6.87 1.61 -11.98
CA LEU A 31 -5.92 2.34 -11.13
C LEU A 31 -4.94 3.16 -11.97
N ASP A 32 -4.34 2.58 -13.03
CA ASP A 32 -3.41 3.32 -13.91
C ASP A 32 -4.06 4.58 -14.49
N SER A 33 -5.33 4.50 -14.89
CA SER A 33 -6.08 5.64 -15.44
C SER A 33 -6.42 6.73 -14.42
N LEU A 34 -6.41 6.42 -13.12
CA LEU A 34 -6.83 7.32 -12.04
C LEU A 34 -5.67 8.01 -11.31
N LEU A 35 -4.43 7.54 -11.47
CA LEU A 35 -3.28 8.04 -10.73
C LEU A 35 -3.03 9.54 -11.03
N PRO A 36 -3.06 10.43 -10.01
CA PRO A 36 -3.01 11.87 -10.22
C PRO A 36 -1.60 12.39 -10.57
N ASN A 37 -0.56 11.83 -9.93
CA ASN A 37 0.83 12.19 -10.14
C ASN A 37 1.70 10.93 -10.14
N LYS A 38 2.53 10.79 -11.18
CA LYS A 38 3.42 9.63 -11.37
C LYS A 38 4.69 9.81 -10.56
N ILE A 39 4.68 9.46 -9.28
CA ILE A 39 5.94 9.40 -8.53
C ILE A 39 6.72 8.15 -8.91
N LYS A 40 8.03 8.30 -9.00
CA LYS A 40 8.94 7.18 -9.26
C LYS A 40 9.20 6.38 -7.98
N THR A 41 9.31 5.07 -8.12
CA THR A 41 9.71 4.14 -7.06
C THR A 41 11.09 4.46 -6.45
N ALA A 42 11.93 5.24 -7.15
CA ALA A 42 13.17 5.78 -6.61
C ALA A 42 12.98 6.53 -5.27
N LYS A 43 11.86 7.24 -5.08
CA LYS A 43 11.58 7.91 -3.80
C LYS A 43 11.35 6.94 -2.64
N ILE A 44 10.77 5.76 -2.91
CA ILE A 44 10.65 4.71 -1.90
C ILE A 44 12.05 4.18 -1.58
N LYS A 45 12.85 3.90 -2.61
CA LYS A 45 14.22 3.39 -2.48
C LYS A 45 15.08 4.32 -1.59
N GLU A 46 15.03 5.63 -1.82
CA GLU A 46 15.70 6.64 -0.99
C GLU A 46 15.32 6.60 0.50
N LEU A 47 14.09 6.18 0.83
CA LEU A 47 13.59 6.12 2.21
C LEU A 47 13.99 4.85 2.96
N ILE A 48 14.26 3.75 2.25
CA ILE A 48 14.36 2.41 2.83
C ILE A 48 15.70 1.71 2.57
N GLU A 49 16.39 1.99 1.47
CA GLU A 49 17.60 1.27 1.10
C GLU A 49 18.73 1.56 2.09
N ASN A 50 19.32 0.49 2.63
CA ASN A 50 20.41 0.53 3.62
C ASN A 50 20.08 1.38 4.87
N LYS A 51 18.79 1.50 5.22
CA LYS A 51 18.31 2.29 6.37
C LYS A 51 17.40 1.43 7.25
N PRO A 52 17.42 1.64 8.58
CA PRO A 52 16.42 1.02 9.45
C PRO A 52 15.02 1.53 9.10
N VAL A 53 14.04 0.64 9.17
CA VAL A 53 12.63 0.96 8.93
C VAL A 53 11.77 0.29 10.00
N PHE A 54 10.62 0.91 10.31
CA PHE A 54 9.53 0.23 10.99
C PHE A 54 8.50 -0.21 9.96
N VAL A 55 8.16 -1.50 9.97
CA VAL A 55 6.99 -2.04 9.27
C VAL A 55 5.90 -2.21 10.31
N VAL A 56 4.76 -1.56 10.11
CA VAL A 56 3.71 -1.44 11.12
C VAL A 56 2.41 -2.04 10.59
N GLY A 57 2.08 -3.23 11.09
CA GLY A 57 0.79 -3.89 10.84
C GLY A 57 -0.25 -3.57 11.91
N ALA A 58 -1.52 -3.85 11.60
CA ALA A 58 -2.67 -3.58 12.47
C ALA A 58 -2.89 -4.66 13.55
N GLY A 59 -1.80 -5.23 14.09
CA GLY A 59 -1.86 -6.28 15.12
C GLY A 59 -2.27 -5.72 16.49
N PRO A 60 -2.80 -6.57 17.39
CA PRO A 60 -3.26 -6.14 18.72
C PRO A 60 -2.14 -5.54 19.60
N SER A 61 -0.89 -5.91 19.34
CA SER A 61 0.29 -5.36 20.02
C SER A 61 0.68 -3.94 19.58
N LEU A 62 0.07 -3.39 18.53
CA LEU A 62 0.47 -2.07 18.00
C LEU A 62 0.42 -0.98 19.08
N GLN A 63 -0.57 -1.01 19.97
CA GLN A 63 -0.72 0.00 21.01
C GLN A 63 0.46 0.01 22.00
N SER A 64 1.03 -1.15 22.34
CA SER A 64 2.20 -1.24 23.22
C SER A 64 3.50 -0.83 22.52
N CYS A 65 3.54 -0.85 21.18
CA CYS A 65 4.68 -0.38 20.40
C CYS A 65 4.72 1.14 20.19
N ILE A 66 3.62 1.87 20.44
CA ILE A 66 3.54 3.33 20.22
C ILE A 66 4.67 4.13 20.91
N PRO A 67 5.05 3.87 22.17
CA PRO A 67 6.16 4.59 22.82
C PRO A 67 7.48 4.45 22.07
N ILE A 68 7.77 3.27 21.52
CA ILE A 68 8.97 3.01 20.73
C ILE A 68 8.91 3.80 19.42
N LEU A 69 7.77 3.77 18.72
CA LEU A 69 7.60 4.53 17.47
C LEU A 69 7.73 6.06 17.68
N LYS A 70 7.30 6.57 18.84
CA LYS A 70 7.50 7.97 19.25
C LYS A 70 8.96 8.28 19.56
N LYS A 71 9.65 7.42 20.31
CA LYS A 71 11.08 7.55 20.63
C LYS A 71 11.93 7.64 19.35
N TYR A 72 11.60 6.84 18.34
CA TYR A 72 12.30 6.79 17.06
C TYR A 72 11.49 7.46 15.93
N SER A 73 11.03 8.70 16.18
CA SER A 73 10.15 9.45 15.27
C SER A 73 10.77 9.70 13.88
N LYS A 74 12.10 9.84 13.79
CA LYS A 74 12.85 10.09 12.55
C LYS A 74 13.04 8.86 11.65
N ILE A 75 12.86 7.64 12.18
CA ILE A 75 12.98 6.41 11.39
C ILE A 75 11.77 6.25 10.46
N THR A 76 12.01 5.84 9.22
CA THR A 76 10.96 5.61 8.21
C THR A 76 9.93 4.60 8.73
N LYS A 77 8.65 4.95 8.63
CA LYS A 77 7.52 4.09 8.99
C LYS A 77 6.73 3.71 7.73
N ILE A 78 6.71 2.41 7.44
CA ILE A 78 5.87 1.76 6.43
C ILE A 78 4.68 1.16 7.16
N VAL A 79 3.47 1.53 6.78
CA VAL A 79 2.27 1.26 7.59
C VAL A 79 1.24 0.57 6.71
N ALA A 80 0.79 -0.62 7.12
CA ALA A 80 -0.25 -1.37 6.44
C ALA A 80 -1.62 -0.82 6.84
N ASP A 81 -2.36 -0.32 5.85
CA ASP A 81 -3.73 0.18 5.87
C ASP A 81 -4.27 0.57 7.26
N GLY A 82 -4.94 -0.36 7.95
CA GLY A 82 -5.63 -0.14 9.22
C GLY A 82 -4.75 0.38 10.34
N ALA A 83 -3.44 0.08 10.32
CA ALA A 83 -2.47 0.59 11.29
C ALA A 83 -2.29 2.12 11.19
N THR A 84 -2.63 2.72 10.05
CA THR A 84 -2.56 4.16 9.81
C THR A 84 -3.40 4.93 10.83
N ARG A 85 -4.58 4.40 11.20
CA ARG A 85 -5.46 5.04 12.20
C ARG A 85 -4.78 5.15 13.56
N ALA A 86 -4.07 4.11 14.00
CA ALA A 86 -3.38 4.10 15.28
C ALA A 86 -2.23 5.13 15.31
N LEU A 87 -1.46 5.25 14.22
CA LEU A 87 -0.43 6.28 14.13
C LEU A 87 -1.01 7.70 14.21
N VAL A 88 -2.05 7.98 13.42
CA VAL A 88 -2.68 9.31 13.39
C VAL A 88 -3.27 9.68 14.76
N LYS A 89 -3.95 8.75 15.44
CA LYS A 89 -4.47 8.97 16.81
C LYS A 89 -3.38 9.29 17.82
N ASN A 90 -2.16 8.81 17.59
CA ASN A 90 -1.02 9.01 18.48
C ASN A 90 -0.07 10.12 18.01
N ASN A 91 -0.50 10.98 17.06
CA ASN A 91 0.30 12.05 16.47
C ASN A 91 1.61 11.58 15.82
N LEU A 92 1.62 10.36 15.29
CA LEU A 92 2.74 9.79 14.54
C LEU A 92 2.49 9.94 13.03
N LYS A 93 3.57 10.22 12.30
CA LYS A 93 3.55 10.34 10.84
C LYS A 93 3.98 9.03 10.19
N ALA A 94 3.20 8.56 9.21
CA ALA A 94 3.63 7.52 8.29
C ALA A 94 4.47 8.14 7.15
N ASN A 95 5.55 7.47 6.76
CA ASN A 95 6.32 7.86 5.57
C ASN A 95 5.73 7.21 4.32
N ILE A 96 5.34 5.95 4.46
CA ILE A 96 4.71 5.13 3.42
C ILE A 96 3.48 4.46 4.04
N VAL A 97 2.35 4.49 3.32
CA VAL A 97 1.16 3.69 3.65
C VAL A 97 0.90 2.73 2.51
N VAL A 98 0.83 1.43 2.81
CA VAL A 98 0.46 0.38 1.85
C VAL A 98 -1.00 0.03 2.12
N THR A 99 -1.86 0.04 1.11
CA THR A 99 -3.31 -0.08 1.32
C THR A 99 -4.03 -0.61 0.09
N ASP A 100 -5.06 -1.43 0.30
CA ASP A 100 -6.06 -1.81 -0.71
C ASP A 100 -7.36 -0.98 -0.58
N LEU A 101 -7.32 0.07 0.25
CA LEU A 101 -8.38 1.04 0.53
C LEU A 101 -9.55 0.48 1.34
N ASP A 102 -9.36 -0.58 2.13
CA ASP A 102 -10.40 -1.13 3.01
C ASP A 102 -10.51 -0.49 4.41
N GLY A 103 -9.47 0.19 4.88
CA GLY A 103 -9.46 0.87 6.17
C GLY A 103 -10.25 2.18 6.27
N ASP A 104 -9.88 2.97 7.26
CA ASP A 104 -10.54 4.25 7.57
C ASP A 104 -10.29 5.28 6.45
N ILE A 105 -11.25 5.41 5.53
CA ILE A 105 -11.20 6.30 4.37
C ILE A 105 -10.90 7.75 4.77
N THR A 106 -11.42 8.21 5.91
CA THR A 106 -11.19 9.59 6.38
C THR A 106 -9.73 9.78 6.76
N VAL A 107 -9.16 8.80 7.46
CA VAL A 107 -7.73 8.77 7.80
C VAL A 107 -6.87 8.67 6.54
N LEU A 108 -7.18 7.77 5.61
CA LEU A 108 -6.43 7.62 4.36
C LEU A 108 -6.43 8.91 3.53
N LYS A 109 -7.58 9.58 3.39
CA LYS A 109 -7.68 10.90 2.72
C LYS A 109 -6.85 11.96 3.44
N ARG A 110 -6.88 12.00 4.78
CA ARG A 110 -6.09 12.97 5.57
C ARG A 110 -4.58 12.74 5.36
N VAL A 111 -4.12 11.49 5.45
CA VAL A 111 -2.70 11.13 5.30
C VAL A 111 -2.24 11.31 3.86
N GLY A 112 -3.04 10.91 2.88
CA GLY A 112 -2.71 10.99 1.46
C GLY A 112 -2.57 12.43 0.94
N ARG A 113 -3.13 13.43 1.61
CA ARG A 113 -2.91 14.86 1.29
C ARG A 113 -1.57 15.40 1.78
N THR A 114 -0.86 14.66 2.62
CA THR A 114 0.46 15.04 3.13
C THR A 114 1.58 14.58 2.18
N ASN A 115 2.84 14.65 2.62
CA ASN A 115 3.97 14.12 1.85
C ASN A 115 4.15 12.59 2.00
N THR A 116 3.28 11.88 2.72
CA THR A 116 3.27 10.41 2.79
C THR A 116 3.09 9.80 1.40
N ILE A 117 3.87 8.77 1.08
CA ILE A 117 3.72 8.01 -0.17
C ILE A 117 2.63 6.96 0.05
N MET A 118 1.54 7.05 -0.70
CA MET A 118 0.47 6.06 -0.72
C MET A 118 0.80 4.99 -1.75
N VAL A 119 1.00 3.75 -1.32
CA VAL A 119 1.18 2.58 -2.17
C VAL A 119 -0.17 1.87 -2.22
N VAL A 120 -0.90 2.07 -3.31
CA VAL A 120 -2.28 1.59 -3.45
C VAL A 120 -2.31 0.33 -4.27
N HIS A 121 -2.85 -0.73 -3.68
CA HIS A 121 -2.99 -2.01 -4.33
C HIS A 121 -4.34 -2.14 -5.04
N ALA A 122 -4.35 -2.46 -6.33
CA ALA A 122 -5.56 -2.75 -7.10
C ALA A 122 -5.79 -4.25 -7.28
N HIS A 123 -6.98 -4.70 -6.90
CA HIS A 123 -7.48 -6.06 -7.07
C HIS A 123 -8.99 -6.07 -7.37
N GLY A 124 -9.56 -7.22 -7.69
CA GLY A 124 -10.89 -7.35 -8.28
C GLY A 124 -12.04 -6.79 -7.44
N ASP A 125 -11.88 -6.72 -6.12
CA ASP A 125 -12.96 -6.36 -5.20
C ASP A 125 -12.91 -4.88 -4.75
N ASN A 126 -11.78 -4.19 -4.94
CA ASN A 126 -11.64 -2.79 -4.53
C ASN A 126 -11.81 -1.78 -5.67
N ALA A 127 -12.18 -2.22 -6.88
CA ALA A 127 -12.36 -1.35 -8.06
C ALA A 127 -13.21 -0.10 -7.77
N LYS A 128 -14.29 -0.27 -6.99
CA LYS A 128 -15.19 0.83 -6.59
C LYS A 128 -14.54 1.86 -5.68
N LYS A 129 -13.43 1.55 -5.01
CA LYS A 129 -12.73 2.45 -4.07
C LYS A 129 -11.54 3.15 -4.72
N LEU A 130 -11.05 2.68 -5.87
CA LEU A 130 -9.85 3.21 -6.53
C LEU A 130 -9.94 4.70 -6.86
N TYR A 131 -11.14 5.28 -7.03
CA TYR A 131 -11.28 6.74 -7.23
C TYR A 131 -10.69 7.57 -6.08
N LEU A 132 -10.53 6.98 -4.88
CA LEU A 132 -9.94 7.64 -3.72
C LEU A 132 -8.52 8.13 -3.98
N VAL A 133 -7.77 7.48 -4.89
CA VAL A 133 -6.39 7.87 -5.20
C VAL A 133 -6.26 9.29 -5.74
N LYS A 134 -7.33 9.87 -6.29
CA LYS A 134 -7.38 11.29 -6.67
C LYS A 134 -7.19 12.25 -5.50
N ASN A 135 -7.39 11.79 -4.26
CA ASN A 135 -7.13 12.59 -3.05
C ASN A 135 -5.68 12.51 -2.58
N PHE A 136 -4.85 11.66 -3.19
CA PHE A 136 -3.50 11.38 -2.72
C PHE A 136 -2.49 12.19 -3.52
N LYS A 137 -1.75 13.06 -2.82
CA LYS A 137 -0.71 13.92 -3.40
C LYS A 137 0.39 13.07 -4.05
N ASN A 138 0.77 12.02 -3.33
CA ASN A 138 1.85 11.10 -3.66
C ASN A 138 1.27 9.68 -3.69
N CYS A 139 1.05 9.12 -4.90
CA CYS A 139 0.51 7.78 -5.05
C CYS A 139 1.35 6.92 -6.01
N ILE A 140 1.60 5.67 -5.63
CA ILE A 140 2.17 4.61 -6.48
C ILE A 140 1.17 3.47 -6.52
N GLY A 141 0.83 2.99 -7.71
CA GLY A 141 -0.10 1.88 -7.86
C GLY A 141 0.61 0.53 -7.92
N THR A 142 0.00 -0.50 -7.32
CA THR A 142 0.49 -1.88 -7.38
C THR A 142 -0.61 -2.86 -7.79
N THR A 143 -0.23 -4.02 -8.29
CA THR A 143 -1.15 -5.12 -8.63
C THR A 143 -0.48 -6.47 -8.36
N GLN A 144 -1.28 -7.52 -8.18
CA GLN A 144 -0.81 -8.91 -8.17
C GLN A 144 -0.72 -9.50 -9.59
N THR A 145 -1.30 -8.82 -10.59
CA THR A 145 -1.34 -9.26 -12.00
C THR A 145 -0.13 -8.78 -12.81
N LYS A 146 -0.15 -8.96 -14.13
CA LYS A 146 0.86 -8.36 -15.01
C LYS A 146 0.80 -6.83 -14.87
N PRO A 147 1.92 -6.15 -14.56
CA PRO A 147 1.94 -4.70 -14.44
C PRO A 147 1.58 -4.04 -15.78
N LEU A 148 0.96 -2.87 -15.70
CA LEU A 148 0.55 -2.06 -16.84
C LEU A 148 0.84 -0.59 -16.54
N GLY A 149 1.35 0.15 -17.52
CA GLY A 149 1.58 1.59 -17.39
C GLY A 149 2.53 1.89 -16.23
N ASN A 150 2.02 2.62 -15.23
CA ASN A 150 2.77 3.03 -14.03
C ASN A 150 2.45 2.16 -12.80
N ILE A 151 1.72 1.06 -13.01
CA ILE A 151 1.40 0.09 -11.97
C ILE A 151 2.53 -0.92 -11.87
N HIS A 152 2.96 -1.19 -10.64
CA HIS A 152 4.04 -2.12 -10.37
C HIS A 152 3.52 -3.45 -9.80
N ASN A 153 4.24 -4.52 -10.04
CA ASN A 153 4.05 -5.78 -9.33
C ASN A 153 5.35 -6.13 -8.63
N PHE A 154 5.33 -6.03 -7.29
CA PHE A 154 6.47 -6.39 -6.44
C PHE A 154 6.38 -7.83 -5.90
N GLY A 155 5.22 -8.48 -6.06
CA GLY A 155 4.81 -9.64 -5.26
C GLY A 155 3.77 -9.24 -4.21
N GLY A 156 3.28 -10.22 -3.45
CA GLY A 156 2.24 -10.03 -2.43
C GLY A 156 0.83 -10.01 -3.01
N PHE A 157 -0.15 -10.36 -2.18
CA PHE A 157 -1.57 -10.46 -2.44
C PHE A 157 -2.38 -9.36 -1.74
N THR A 158 -2.05 -9.03 -0.49
CA THR A 158 -2.76 -8.03 0.33
C THR A 158 -1.93 -6.76 0.48
N ASP A 159 -2.35 -5.85 1.34
CA ASP A 159 -1.56 -4.70 1.78
C ASP A 159 -0.46 -5.10 2.79
N GLY A 160 -0.70 -6.14 3.59
CA GLY A 160 0.20 -6.60 4.66
C GLY A 160 1.43 -7.39 4.19
N ASP A 161 1.39 -7.98 2.98
CA ASP A 161 2.51 -8.72 2.39
C ASP A 161 3.29 -7.95 1.32
N ARG A 162 2.96 -6.68 1.10
CA ARG A 162 3.58 -5.79 0.11
C ARG A 162 4.61 -4.82 0.68
#